data_AF-A0A2X2CDG9-F1
#
_entry.id   AF-A0A2X2CDG9-F1
#
_cell.length_a   1.000
_cell.length_b   1.000
_cell.length_c   1.000
_cell.angle_alpha   90.00
_cell.angle_beta   90.00
_cell.angle_gamma   90.00
#
_symmetry.space_group_name_H-M   'P 1'
#
loop_
_entity.id
_entity.type
_entity.pdbx_description
1 polymer ?
#
loop_
_entity_poly.entity_id
_entity_poly.type
_entity_poly.pdbx_seq_one_letter_code
_entity_poly.pdbx_strand_id
1 'polypeptide(L)' 'MDEHEKYTQLTGKSWIAAVMEWQQLDQRVHEAAAQYIKDITPHDSEERKQLETALRAKHAEADAYWKQMWEDLDRC' A
#
# COMPACT_ATOMS: atom_id res chain seq x y z
N MET A 1 -4.39 28.93 2.72
CA MET A 1 -4.82 27.59 3.17
C MET A 1 -3.77 26.64 2.68
N ASP A 2 -3.11 25.93 3.60
CA ASP A 2 -2.05 24.97 3.28
C ASP A 2 -2.62 23.82 2.42
N GLU A 3 -1.82 23.23 1.54
CA GLU A 3 -2.25 22.10 0.69
C GLU A 3 -2.74 20.93 1.56
N HIS A 4 -2.11 20.71 2.71
CA HIS A 4 -2.56 19.71 3.69
C HIS A 4 -3.90 20.06 4.36
N GLU A 5 -4.21 21.34 4.57
CA GLU A 5 -5.51 21.76 5.11
C GLU A 5 -6.62 21.53 4.08
N LYS A 6 -6.36 21.88 2.81
CA LYS A 6 -7.29 21.61 1.70
C LYS A 6 -7.50 20.11 1.49
N TYR A 7 -6.43 19.31 1.56
CA TYR A 7 -6.50 17.85 1.51
C TYR A 7 -7.43 17.31 2.60
N THR A 8 -7.31 17.84 3.81
CA THR A 8 -8.16 17.45 4.94
C THR A 8 -9.62 17.83 4.70
N GLN A 9 -9.88 18.99 4.11
CA GLN A 9 -11.24 19.41 3.74
C GLN A 9 -11.85 18.54 2.64
N LEU A 10 -11.05 18.13 1.66
CA LEU A 10 -11.49 17.30 0.53
C LEU A 10 -11.76 15.86 0.95
N THR A 11 -10.84 15.25 1.70
CA THR A 11 -10.86 13.81 2.02
C THR A 11 -11.43 13.49 3.40
N GLY A 12 -11.57 14.48 4.28
CA GLY A 12 -11.92 14.29 5.69
C GLY A 12 -10.80 13.66 6.53
N LYS A 13 -9.61 13.43 5.95
CA LYS A 13 -8.46 12.79 6.61
C LYS A 13 -7.27 13.75 6.59
N SER A 14 -6.55 13.86 7.71
CA SER A 14 -5.32 14.67 7.73
C SER A 14 -4.24 14.05 6.84
N TRP A 15 -3.40 14.89 6.24
CA TRP A 15 -2.26 14.43 5.44
C TRP A 15 -1.38 13.43 6.21
N ILE A 16 -1.06 13.74 7.47
CA ILE A 16 -0.25 12.86 8.33
C ILE A 16 -0.92 11.50 8.54
N ALA A 17 -2.23 11.47 8.80
CA ALA A 17 -2.95 10.21 8.96
C ALA A 17 -2.96 9.40 7.65
N ALA A 18 -3.10 10.07 6.50
CA ALA A 18 -3.05 9.41 5.21
C ALA A 18 -1.67 8.77 4.93
N VAL A 19 -0.58 9.50 5.23
CA VAL A 19 0.79 9.00 5.11
C VAL A 19 1.05 7.83 6.07
N MET A 20 0.57 7.90 7.31
CA MET A 20 0.71 6.80 8.27
C MET A 20 0.00 5.52 7.82
N GLU A 21 -1.19 5.66 7.22
CA GLU A 21 -1.93 4.52 6.68
C GLU A 21 -1.21 3.91 5.47
N TRP A 22 -0.66 4.75 4.58
CA TRP A 22 0.20 4.25 3.50
C TRP A 22 1.43 3.49 4.03
N GLN A 23 2.11 4.01 5.05
CA GLN A 23 3.24 3.32 5.68
C GLN A 23 2.85 1.95 6.26
N GLN A 24 1.65 1.82 6.83
CA GLN A 24 1.15 0.53 7.31
C GLN A 24 0.89 -0.45 6.16
N LEU A 25 0.36 0.02 5.03
CA LEU A 25 0.18 -0.80 3.84
C LEU A 25 1.52 -1.26 3.26
N ASP A 26 2.50 -0.36 3.17
CA ASP A 26 3.85 -0.64 2.72
C ASP A 26 4.58 -1.64 3.64
N GLN A 27 4.42 -1.52 4.95
CA GLN A 27 4.94 -2.49 5.92
C GLN A 27 4.34 -3.90 5.70
N ARG A 28 3.03 -4.00 5.43
CA ARG A 28 2.37 -5.29 5.11
C ARG A 28 2.89 -5.91 3.82
N VAL A 29 3.23 -5.09 2.84
CA VAL A 29 3.88 -5.52 1.59
C VAL A 29 5.27 -6.09 1.89
N HIS A 30 6.09 -5.38 2.65
CA HIS A 30 7.42 -5.84 3.06
C HIS A 30 7.39 -7.15 3.83
N GLU A 31 6.42 -7.33 4.73
CA GLU A 31 6.23 -8.58 5.46
C GLU A 31 5.86 -9.75 4.53
N ALA A 32 4.96 -9.53 3.58
CA ALA A 32 4.59 -10.55 2.59
C ALA A 32 5.75 -10.87 1.64
N ALA A 33 6.54 -9.88 1.25
CA ALA A 33 7.75 -10.07 0.44
C ALA A 33 8.79 -10.90 1.21
N ALA A 34 8.99 -10.60 2.50
CA ALA A 34 9.88 -11.37 3.36
C ALA A 34 9.41 -12.83 3.52
N GLN A 35 8.11 -13.07 3.65
CA GLN A 35 7.54 -14.42 3.67
C GLN A 35 7.80 -15.15 2.34
N TYR A 36 7.52 -14.50 1.21
CA TYR A 36 7.77 -15.06 -0.12
C TYR A 36 9.25 -15.41 -0.35
N ILE A 37 10.17 -14.56 0.10
CA ILE A 37 11.62 -14.80 -0.05
C ILE A 37 12.10 -15.94 0.86
N LYS A 38 11.59 -16.02 2.08
CA LYS A 38 11.98 -17.07 3.05
C LYS A 38 11.37 -18.43 2.75
N ASP A 39 10.25 -18.45 2.04
CA ASP A 39 9.60 -19.68 1.64
C ASP A 39 10.56 -20.52 0.76
N ILE A 40 10.67 -21.81 1.07
CA ILE A 40 11.58 -22.75 0.39
C ILE A 40 10.83 -23.69 -0.56
N THR A 41 9.52 -23.49 -0.75
CA THR A 41 8.73 -24.33 -1.63
C THR A 41 9.20 -24.17 -3.09
N PRO A 42 9.09 -25.23 -3.92
CA PRO A 42 9.42 -25.13 -5.32
C PRO A 42 8.67 -23.98 -5.99
N HIS A 43 9.33 -23.27 -6.92
CA HIS A 43 8.74 -22.10 -7.58
C HIS A 43 7.41 -22.43 -8.29
N ASP A 44 7.30 -23.63 -8.86
CA ASP A 44 6.11 -24.07 -9.60
C ASP A 44 5.00 -24.63 -8.69
N SER A 45 5.25 -24.72 -7.39
CA SER A 45 4.26 -25.21 -6.43
C SER A 45 3.07 -24.27 -6.34
N GLU A 46 1.90 -24.85 -6.08
CA GLU A 46 0.67 -24.08 -5.89
C GLU A 46 0.77 -23.15 -4.68
N GLU A 47 1.45 -23.61 -3.62
CA GLU A 47 1.72 -22.84 -2.41
C GLU A 47 2.52 -21.56 -2.73
N ARG A 48 3.57 -21.68 -3.55
CA ARG A 48 4.37 -20.53 -4.01
C ARG A 48 3.53 -19.53 -4.82
N LYS A 49 2.70 -20.02 -5.74
CA LYS A 49 1.82 -19.17 -6.58
C LYS A 49 0.78 -18.42 -5.74
N GLN A 50 0.26 -19.06 -4.68
CA GLN A 50 -0.65 -18.41 -3.74
C GLN A 50 0.05 -17.30 -2.97
N LEU A 51 1.28 -17.52 -2.49
CA LEU A 51 2.07 -16.48 -1.84
C LEU A 51 2.39 -15.32 -2.78
N GLU A 52 2.76 -15.61 -4.04
CA GLU A 52 3.02 -14.59 -5.06
C GLU A 52 1.76 -13.76 -5.35
N THR A 53 0.60 -14.42 -5.50
CA THR A 53 -0.68 -13.75 -5.73
C THR A 53 -1.05 -12.85 -4.55
N ALA A 54 -0.87 -13.35 -3.33
CA ALA A 54 -1.12 -12.57 -2.12
C ALA A 54 -0.19 -11.35 -2.01
N LEU A 55 1.09 -11.51 -2.33
CA LEU A 55 2.07 -10.41 -2.38
C LEU A 55 1.66 -9.35 -3.42
N ARG A 56 1.30 -9.78 -4.64
CA ARG A 56 0.84 -8.88 -5.70
C ARG A 56 -0.42 -8.12 -5.30
N ALA A 57 -1.37 -8.79 -4.63
CA ALA A 57 -2.58 -8.14 -4.15
C ALA A 57 -2.28 -7.04 -3.13
N LYS A 58 -1.34 -7.27 -2.21
CA LYS A 58 -0.90 -6.25 -1.23
C LYS A 58 -0.19 -5.08 -1.89
N HIS A 59 0.67 -5.34 -2.88
CA HIS A 59 1.29 -4.28 -3.68
C HIS A 59 0.22 -3.43 -4.38
N ALA A 60 -0.75 -4.07 -5.03
CA ALA A 60 -1.83 -3.35 -5.71
C ALA A 60 -2.66 -2.48 -4.75
N GLU A 61 -2.96 -2.97 -3.54
CA GLU A 61 -3.64 -2.21 -2.48
C GLU A 61 -2.84 -0.97 -2.06
N ALA A 62 -1.54 -1.14 -1.76
CA ALA A 62 -0.66 -0.04 -1.34
C ALA A 62 -0.47 1.00 -2.45
N ASP A 63 -0.26 0.56 -3.70
CA ASP A 63 -0.08 1.44 -4.85
C ASP A 63 -1.36 2.22 -5.19
N ALA A 64 -2.53 1.57 -5.11
CA ALA A 64 -3.80 2.23 -5.35
C ALA A 64 -4.06 3.32 -4.31
N TYR A 65 -3.79 3.02 -3.04
CA TYR A 65 -3.91 4.00 -1.96
C TYR A 65 -2.96 5.18 -2.16
N TRP A 66 -1.69 4.91 -2.46
CA TRP A 66 -0.69 5.94 -2.72
C TRP A 66 -1.10 6.86 -3.88
N LYS A 67 -1.54 6.29 -5.00
CA LYS A 67 -2.00 7.07 -6.17
C LYS A 67 -3.18 7.96 -5.81
N GLN A 68 -4.20 7.41 -5.15
CA GLN A 68 -5.37 8.18 -4.74
C GLN A 68 -4.99 9.34 -3.81
N MET A 69 -4.08 9.12 -2.86
CA MET A 69 -3.60 10.15 -1.95
C MET A 69 -2.93 11.32 -2.69
N TRP A 70 -2.11 11.04 -3.69
CA TRP A 70 -1.49 12.10 -4.51
C TRP A 70 -2.49 12.77 -5.43
N GLU A 71 -3.41 12.04 -6.05
CA GLU A 71 -4.48 12.62 -6.86
C GLU A 71 -5.36 13.57 -6.05
N ASP A 72 -5.66 13.24 -4.79
CA ASP A 72 -6.43 14.12 -3.91
C ASP A 72 -5.62 15.35 -3.46
N LEU A 73 -4.30 15.21 -3.28
CA LEU A 73 -3.42 16.36 -3.02
C LEU A 73 -3.31 17.28 -4.25
N ASP A 74 -3.16 16.73 -5.45
CA ASP A 74 -3.10 17.51 -6.71
C ASP A 74 -4.40 18.26 -7.01
N ARG A 75 -5.53 17.82 -6.44
CA ARG A 75 -6.85 18.47 -6.56
C ARG A 75 -7.04 19.66 -5.63
N CYS A 76 -6.14 19.90 -4.69
CA CYS A 76 -6.25 20.92 -3.65
C CYS A 76 -5.73 22.30 -4.09
#